data_AF-A0A392PQQ5-F1
#
_entry.id   AF-A0A392PQQ5-F1
#
_cell.length_a   1.000
_cell.length_b   1.000
_cell.length_c   1.000
_cell.angle_alpha   90.00
_cell.angle_beta   90.00
_cell.angle_gamma   90.00
#
_symmetry.space_group_name_H-M   'P 1'
#
loop_
_entity.id
_entity.type
_entity.pdbx_description
1 polymer ?
#
loop_
_entity_poly.entity_id
_entity_poly.type
_entity_poly.pdbx_seq_one_letter_code
_entity_poly.pdbx_strand_id
1 'polypeptide(L)' 'MAQDTKEIKETEERNELWFLDSGCSNHMIGNKSWLFDYDDTFKDSVKLGDDSKMAVVGK' A
#
# COMPACT_ATOMS: atom_id res chain seq x y z
N MET A 1 -38.28 -32.91 -23.84
CA MET A 1 -36.87 -32.64 -23.50
C MET A 1 -36.85 -31.34 -22.74
N ALA A 2 -36.63 -31.41 -21.44
CA ALA A 2 -36.50 -30.25 -20.58
C ALA A 2 -35.22 -29.50 -20.96
N GLN A 3 -35.31 -28.18 -21.08
CA GLN A 3 -34.16 -27.31 -20.90
C GLN A 3 -34.51 -26.42 -19.71
N ASP A 4 -34.01 -26.86 -18.56
CA ASP A 4 -34.14 -26.17 -17.28
C ASP A 4 -33.40 -24.83 -17.34
N THR A 5 -34.11 -23.78 -16.97
CA THR A 5 -33.57 -22.53 -16.46
C THR A 5 -32.58 -22.82 -15.33
N LYS A 6 -31.34 -22.36 -15.49
CA LYS A 6 -30.50 -21.98 -14.36
C LYS A 6 -30.20 -20.50 -14.49
N GLU A 7 -31.11 -19.71 -13.94
CA GLU A 7 -30.76 -18.40 -13.39
C GLU A 7 -29.56 -18.61 -12.45
N ILE A 8 -28.43 -18.02 -12.81
CA ILE A 8 -27.33 -17.87 -11.85
C ILE A 8 -27.84 -16.83 -10.86
N LYS A 9 -28.40 -17.33 -9.75
CA LYS A 9 -28.68 -16.52 -8.58
C LYS A 9 -27.36 -15.90 -8.16
N GLU A 10 -27.26 -14.58 -8.34
CA GLU A 10 -26.30 -13.73 -7.64
C GLU A 10 -26.58 -13.89 -6.15
N THR A 11 -25.96 -14.90 -5.54
CA THR A 11 -25.89 -14.99 -4.09
C THR A 11 -24.94 -13.88 -3.67
N GLU A 12 -25.55 -12.83 -3.12
CA GLU A 12 -25.02 -11.73 -2.33
C GLU A 12 -24.12 -12.20 -1.17
N GLU A 13 -23.05 -12.95 -1.45
CA GLU A 13 -21.88 -13.01 -0.59
C GLU A 13 -20.97 -11.87 -1.03
N ARG A 14 -21.38 -10.64 -0.69
CA ARG A 14 -20.46 -9.51 -0.63
C ARG A 14 -19.44 -9.85 0.44
N ASN A 15 -18.42 -10.62 0.05
CA ASN A 15 -17.26 -10.91 0.85
C ASN A 15 -16.80 -9.56 1.41
N GLU A 16 -16.92 -9.39 2.72
CA GLU A 16 -16.45 -8.21 3.43
C GLU A 16 -14.92 -8.22 3.29
N LEU A 17 -14.45 -7.63 2.19
CA LEU A 17 -13.04 -7.52 1.86
C LEU A 17 -12.44 -6.47 2.78
N TRP A 18 -11.86 -6.94 3.88
CA TRP A 18 -11.10 -6.09 4.79
C TRP A 18 -9.74 -5.78 4.16
N PHE A 19 -9.53 -4.53 3.76
CA PHE A 19 -8.22 -4.03 3.38
C PHE A 19 -7.51 -3.53 4.63
N LEU A 20 -6.42 -4.19 5.00
CA LEU A 20 -5.52 -3.67 6.01
C LEU A 20 -4.74 -2.51 5.40
N ASP A 21 -5.19 -1.28 5.64
CA ASP A 21 -4.38 -0.10 5.37
C ASP A 21 -3.32 -0.02 6.46
N SER A 22 -2.08 -0.36 6.10
CA SER A 22 -0.96 -0.21 7.01
C SER A 22 -0.62 1.26 7.28
N GLY A 23 -1.19 2.20 6.51
CA GLY A 23 -0.87 3.63 6.59
C GLY A 23 0.59 3.94 6.26
N CYS A 24 1.39 2.93 5.92
CA CYS A 24 2.82 3.03 5.68
C CYS A 24 3.05 3.41 4.22
N SER A 25 2.77 4.66 3.88
CA SER A 25 3.26 5.23 2.62
C SER A 25 4.69 5.70 2.81
N ASN A 26 5.57 5.47 1.83
CA ASN A 26 6.96 5.94 1.82
C ASN A 26 7.09 7.47 1.69
N HIS A 27 6.02 8.21 1.97
CA HIS A 27 5.87 9.63 1.66
C HIS A 27 6.04 10.46 2.93
N MET A 28 7.29 10.72 3.33
CA MET A 28 7.60 11.49 4.53
C MET A 28 7.08 12.94 4.47
N ILE A 29 7.06 13.58 3.29
CA ILE A 29 6.45 14.89 3.00
C ILE A 29 6.60 15.19 1.50
N GLY A 30 5.56 15.75 0.87
CA GLY A 30 5.54 16.00 -0.58
C GLY A 30 6.32 17.23 -1.04
N ASN A 31 6.75 18.08 -0.12
CA ASN A 31 7.50 19.30 -0.42
C ASN A 31 8.72 19.48 0.50
N LYS A 32 9.91 19.31 -0.08
CA LYS A 32 11.20 19.48 0.61
C LYS A 32 11.43 20.89 1.15
N SER A 33 10.82 21.92 0.54
CA SER A 33 11.02 23.31 0.96
C SER A 33 10.38 23.65 2.31
N TRP A 34 9.61 22.74 2.89
CA TRP A 34 9.02 22.90 4.21
C TRP A 34 9.94 22.41 5.34
N LEU A 35 11.03 21.73 4.98
CA LEU A 35 12.01 21.19 5.93
C LEU A 35 13.11 22.23 6.16
N PHE A 36 13.43 22.51 7.42
CA PHE A 36 14.44 23.52 7.80
C PHE A 36 15.88 22.99 7.70
N ASP A 37 16.12 21.77 8.19
CA ASP A 37 17.45 21.16 8.26
C ASP A 37 17.58 19.96 7.31
N TYR A 38 17.05 20.09 6.09
CA TYR A 38 17.04 18.99 5.13
C TYR A 38 18.43 18.77 4.50
N ASP A 39 18.98 17.57 4.70
CA ASP A 39 20.23 17.13 4.07
C ASP A 39 19.93 16.17 2.90
N ASP A 40 19.96 16.66 1.67
CA ASP A 40 19.70 15.87 0.47
C ASP A 40 20.83 14.89 0.09
N THR A 41 22.00 15.03 0.73
CA THR A 41 23.15 14.17 0.50
C THR A 41 23.12 12.90 1.36
N PHE A 42 22.32 12.92 2.43
CA PHE A 42 22.10 11.76 3.28
C PHE A 42 21.46 10.61 2.50
N LYS A 43 22.08 9.43 2.60
CA LYS A 43 21.61 8.19 1.98
C LYS A 43 21.73 7.05 2.99
N ASP A 44 20.67 6.28 3.12
CA ASP A 44 20.62 5.12 4.01
C ASP A 44 19.75 4.00 3.42
N SER A 45 19.73 2.84 4.08
CA SER A 45 18.84 1.73 3.74
C SER A 45 18.22 1.12 4.98
N VAL A 46 16.90 0.99 5.00
CA VAL A 46 16.17 0.32 6.08
C VAL A 46 15.81 -1.09 5.67
N LYS A 47 15.94 -2.05 6.58
CA LYS A 47 15.48 -3.42 6.39
C LYS A 47 14.02 -3.52 6.82
N LEU A 48 13.17 -4.02 5.93
CA LEU A 48 11.74 -4.22 6.18
C LEU A 48 11.50 -5.59 6.84
N GLY A 49 10.27 -5.80 7.32
CA GLY A 49 9.88 -7.03 8.01
C GLY A 49 9.90 -8.29 7.13
N ASP A 50 9.95 -8.14 5.81
CA ASP A 50 10.07 -9.20 4.81
C ASP A 50 11.51 -9.44 4.35
N ASP A 51 12.48 -8.96 5.12
CA ASP A 51 13.91 -8.95 4.81
C ASP A 51 14.34 -8.15 3.58
N SER A 52 13.40 -7.50 2.88
CA SER A 52 13.71 -6.56 1.81
C SER A 52 14.38 -5.30 2.37
N LYS A 53 15.04 -4.53 1.49
CA LYS A 53 15.66 -3.26 1.85
C LYS A 53 15.07 -2.12 1.04
N MET A 54 14.82 -1.02 1.71
CA MET A 54 14.33 0.21 1.09
C MET A 54 15.35 1.33 1.25
N ALA A 55 15.65 2.04 0.16
CA ALA A 55 16.53 3.19 0.17
C ALA A 55 15.84 4.40 0.81
N VAL A 56 16.57 5.10 1.68
CA VAL A 56 16.18 6.36 2.30
C VAL A 56 17.09 7.45 1.73
N VAL A 57 16.50 8.57 1.32
CA VAL A 57 17.22 9.72 0.78
C VAL A 57 16.71 10.96 1.49
N GLY A 58 17.62 11.77 2.02
CA GLY A 58 17.26 12.95 2.79
C GLY A 58 17.12 12.66 4.28
N LYS A 59 17.50 13.61 5.12
CA LYS A 59 17.27 13.61 6.57
C LYS A 59 16.82 14.99 7.03
#